data_AF-A0A956Z6H1-F1
#
_entry.id   AF-A0A956Z6H1-F1
#
_cell.length_a   1.000
_cell.length_b   1.000
_cell.length_c   1.000
_cell.angle_alpha   90.00
_cell.angle_beta   90.00
_cell.angle_gamma   90.00
#
_symmetry.space_group_name_H-M   'P 1'
#
loop_
_entity.id
_entity.type
_entity.pdbx_description
1 polymer ?
#
loop_
_entity_poly.entity_id
_entity_poly.type
_entity_poly.pdbx_seq_one_letter_code
_entity_poly.pdbx_strand_id
1 'polypeptide(L)'
;MRTVGHIITSAGVGCVSYWRYKSKPAAVATFLAGWLIDLDHLVDYVRAHGWKPNWARFKEAEHERYSGKLYLPLHSFELLAAFYLLFRGPNKQAYRVGISLSILTHLILDQKCNPARHPLTYFLSHRIAKKFNADEILKPGYRLASGTN
;
A
#
# COMPACT_ATOMS: atom_id res chain seq x y z
N MET A 1 4.88 2.43 7.42
CA MET A 1 6.15 1.76 7.80
C MET A 1 7.10 1.86 6.60
N ARG A 2 8.42 1.70 6.73
CA ARG A 2 9.30 1.68 5.53
C ARG A 2 9.24 0.33 4.83
N THR A 3 9.48 0.29 3.52
CA THR A 3 9.45 -0.92 2.66
C THR A 3 10.24 -2.11 3.24
N VAL A 4 11.37 -1.89 3.91
CA VAL A 4 12.13 -2.98 4.57
C VAL A 4 11.28 -3.73 5.61
N GLY A 5 10.49 -3.01 6.41
CA GLY A 5 9.56 -3.62 7.36
C GLY A 5 8.45 -4.40 6.65
N HIS A 6 7.98 -3.93 5.49
CA HIS A 6 7.00 -4.64 4.67
C HIS A 6 7.59 -5.92 4.08
N ILE A 7 8.85 -5.91 3.65
CA ILE A 7 9.56 -7.10 3.17
C ILE A 7 9.65 -8.15 4.29
N ILE A 8 10.09 -7.77 5.49
CA ILE A 8 10.24 -8.68 6.64
C ILE A 8 8.89 -9.29 7.03
N THR A 9 7.86 -8.45 7.16
CA THR A 9 6.52 -8.90 7.56
C THR A 9 5.88 -9.77 6.48
N SER A 10 6.03 -9.42 5.20
CA SER A 10 5.57 -10.24 4.07
C SER A 10 6.29 -11.59 4.01
N ALA A 11 7.58 -11.64 4.35
CA ALA A 11 8.33 -12.89 4.43
C ALA A 11 7.77 -13.80 5.53
N GLY A 12 7.47 -13.23 6.70
CA GLY A 12 6.81 -13.94 7.79
C GLY A 12 5.45 -14.52 7.39
N VAL A 13 4.59 -13.70 6.76
CA VAL A 13 3.28 -14.15 6.26
C VAL A 13 3.44 -15.21 5.17
N GLY A 14 4.42 -15.07 4.28
CA GLY A 14 4.77 -16.07 3.27
C GLY A 14 5.17 -17.42 3.87
N CYS A 15 5.99 -17.42 4.92
CA CYS A 15 6.37 -18.63 5.66
C CYS A 15 5.15 -19.30 6.31
N VAL A 16 4.26 -18.53 6.94
CA VAL A 16 3.00 -19.06 7.52
C VAL A 16 2.09 -19.64 6.42
N SER A 17 1.97 -18.96 5.29
CA SER A 17 1.21 -19.43 4.12
C SER A 17 1.75 -20.77 3.61
N TYR A 18 3.09 -20.89 3.45
CA TYR A 18 3.73 -22.14 3.08
C TYR A 18 3.48 -23.23 4.12
N TRP A 19 3.66 -22.94 5.40
CA TRP A 19 3.45 -23.91 6.47
C TRP A 19 2.02 -24.46 6.48
N ARG A 20 1.01 -23.61 6.23
CA ARG A 20 -0.41 -23.96 6.24
C ARG A 20 -0.90 -24.70 4.99
N TYR A 21 -0.43 -24.31 3.82
CA TYR A 21 -0.95 -24.81 2.52
C TYR A 21 0.02 -25.70 1.77
N LYS A 22 1.28 -25.80 2.21
CA LYS A 22 2.37 -26.57 1.58
C LYS A 22 2.59 -26.24 0.10
N SER A 23 2.17 -25.06 -0.34
CA SER A 23 2.29 -24.59 -1.73
C SER A 23 3.37 -23.52 -1.85
N LYS A 24 4.51 -23.88 -2.46
CA LYS A 24 5.61 -22.93 -2.71
C LYS A 24 5.17 -21.76 -3.59
N PRO A 25 4.44 -21.97 -4.72
CA PRO A 25 3.98 -20.86 -5.55
C PRO A 25 3.08 -19.87 -4.81
N ALA A 26 2.15 -20.36 -3.98
CA ALA A 26 1.27 -19.49 -3.19
C ALA A 26 2.05 -18.70 -2.13
N ALA A 27 3.07 -19.30 -1.52
CA ALA A 27 3.92 -18.64 -0.54
C ALA A 27 4.78 -17.53 -1.18
N VAL A 28 5.37 -17.79 -2.35
CA VAL A 28 6.12 -16.76 -3.10
C VAL A 28 5.19 -15.62 -3.51
N ALA A 29 4.00 -15.93 -4.04
CA ALA A 29 3.02 -14.90 -4.39
C ALA A 29 2.57 -14.08 -3.18
N THR A 30 2.37 -14.73 -2.02
CA THR A 30 2.07 -14.09 -0.74
C THR A 30 3.15 -13.10 -0.32
N PHE A 31 4.42 -13.54 -0.39
CA PHE A 31 5.58 -12.70 -0.07
C PHE A 31 5.68 -11.50 -1.01
N LEU A 32 5.67 -11.74 -2.33
CA LEU A 32 5.82 -10.70 -3.34
C LEU A 32 4.70 -9.66 -3.27
N ALA A 33 3.44 -10.10 -3.19
CA ALA A 33 2.31 -9.18 -3.15
C ALA A 33 2.30 -8.27 -1.92
N GLY A 34 2.84 -8.74 -0.79
CA GLY A 34 2.82 -7.99 0.47
C GLY A 34 3.72 -6.75 0.49
N TRP A 35 4.76 -6.68 -0.34
CA TRP A 35 5.62 -5.48 -0.41
C TRP A 35 5.65 -4.85 -1.80
N LEU A 36 5.39 -5.59 -2.88
CA LEU A 36 5.28 -4.99 -4.22
C LEU A 36 4.08 -4.05 -4.36
N ILE A 37 3.14 -4.08 -3.43
CA ILE A 37 2.06 -3.10 -3.37
C ILE A 37 2.59 -1.66 -3.23
N ASP A 38 3.75 -1.47 -2.60
CA ASP A 38 4.45 -0.17 -2.48
C ASP A 38 4.82 0.43 -3.85
N LEU A 39 4.85 -0.36 -4.91
CA LEU A 39 5.17 0.16 -6.24
C LEU A 39 4.11 1.15 -6.76
N ASP A 40 2.91 1.19 -6.17
CA ASP A 40 1.90 2.18 -6.53
C ASP A 40 2.29 3.60 -6.13
N HIS A 41 3.22 3.78 -5.18
CA HIS A 41 3.84 5.08 -4.87
C HIS A 41 4.57 5.67 -6.08
N LEU A 42 4.91 4.86 -7.10
CA LEU A 42 5.45 5.37 -8.35
C LEU A 42 4.46 6.33 -9.04
N VAL A 43 3.15 6.12 -8.89
CA VAL A 43 2.13 7.03 -9.43
C VAL A 43 2.24 8.40 -8.77
N ASP A 44 2.31 8.43 -7.44
CA ASP A 44 2.47 9.66 -6.66
C ASP A 44 3.83 10.33 -6.93
N TYR A 45 4.90 9.54 -7.03
CA TYR A 45 6.23 10.02 -7.41
C TYR A 45 6.21 10.72 -8.77
N VAL A 46 5.66 10.07 -9.80
CA VAL A 46 5.60 10.63 -11.16
C VAL A 46 4.74 11.90 -11.18
N ARG A 47 3.69 12.00 -10.35
CA ARG A 47 2.93 13.24 -10.22
C ARG A 47 3.64 14.35 -9.49
N ALA A 48 4.44 14.04 -8.49
CA ALA A 48 5.22 15.02 -7.73
C ALA A 48 6.48 15.50 -8.46
N HIS A 49 7.13 14.62 -9.23
CA HIS A 49 8.50 14.85 -9.72
C HIS A 49 8.70 14.57 -11.21
N GLY A 50 7.66 14.09 -11.91
CA GLY A 50 7.75 13.66 -13.30
C GLY A 50 8.44 12.31 -13.49
N TRP A 51 8.75 11.97 -14.73
CA TRP A 51 9.29 10.65 -15.11
C TRP A 51 10.79 10.46 -14.84
N LYS A 52 11.49 11.49 -14.37
CA LYS A 52 12.93 11.40 -14.12
C LYS A 52 13.16 10.61 -12.82
N PRO A 53 13.82 9.44 -12.86
CA PRO A 53 14.05 8.66 -11.66
C PRO A 53 15.05 9.37 -10.73
N ASN A 54 14.66 9.51 -9.47
CA ASN A 54 15.50 10.04 -8.41
C ASN A 54 15.26 9.22 -7.14
N TRP A 55 16.23 8.37 -6.81
CA TRP A 55 16.11 7.45 -5.68
C TRP A 55 16.06 8.15 -4.32
N ALA A 56 16.72 9.30 -4.18
CA ALA A 56 16.67 10.06 -2.93
C ALA A 56 15.24 10.53 -2.65
N ARG A 57 14.57 11.10 -3.66
CA ARG A 57 13.17 11.52 -3.57
C ARG A 57 12.23 10.34 -3.43
N PHE A 58 12.39 9.28 -4.23
CA PHE A 58 11.51 8.11 -4.19
C PHE A 58 11.44 7.49 -2.79
N LYS A 59 12.58 7.38 -2.09
CA LYS A 59 12.63 6.83 -0.72
C LYS A 59 11.95 7.70 0.35
N GLU A 60 11.64 8.96 0.07
CA GLU A 60 10.93 9.82 1.02
C GLU A 60 9.51 9.31 1.26
N ALA A 61 8.86 8.74 0.23
CA ALA A 61 7.49 8.22 0.29
C ALA A 61 6.44 9.22 0.83
N GLU A 62 6.70 10.52 0.68
CA GLU A 62 5.83 11.65 1.04
C GLU A 62 5.54 12.55 -0.17
N HIS A 63 5.31 11.95 -1.34
CA HIS A 63 5.17 12.67 -2.62
C HIS A 63 3.98 13.63 -2.66
N GLU A 64 2.95 13.35 -1.88
CA GLU A 64 1.78 14.21 -1.71
C GLU A 64 2.14 15.60 -1.15
N ARG A 65 3.26 15.73 -0.43
CA ARG A 65 3.74 17.03 0.07
C ARG A 65 4.16 17.97 -1.04
N TYR A 66 4.50 17.44 -2.21
CA TYR A 66 4.94 18.20 -3.37
C TYR A 66 3.83 18.36 -4.41
N SER A 67 2.99 17.34 -4.61
CA SER A 67 1.92 17.38 -5.61
C SER A 67 0.60 17.92 -5.06
N GLY A 68 0.43 17.97 -3.73
CA GLY A 68 -0.86 18.23 -3.07
C GLY A 68 -1.87 17.09 -3.26
N LYS A 69 -1.46 15.96 -3.85
CA LYS A 69 -2.33 14.84 -4.23
C LYS A 69 -1.82 13.52 -3.70
N LEU A 70 -2.75 12.67 -3.25
CA LEU A 70 -2.46 11.33 -2.73
C LEU A 70 -3.31 10.26 -3.45
N TYR A 71 -2.69 9.49 -4.34
CA TYR A 71 -3.35 8.55 -5.24
C TYR A 71 -3.34 7.10 -4.74
N LEU A 72 -2.17 6.54 -4.40
CA LEU A 72 -1.89 5.14 -3.95
C LEU A 72 -2.98 4.11 -4.32
N PRO A 73 -3.20 3.82 -5.62
CA PRO A 73 -4.37 3.07 -6.06
C PRO A 73 -4.48 1.68 -5.43
N LEU A 74 -3.37 0.98 -5.18
CA LEU A 74 -3.37 -0.38 -4.65
C LEU A 74 -3.57 -0.42 -3.13
N HIS A 75 -3.18 0.65 -2.42
CA HIS A 75 -3.42 0.83 -0.99
C HIS A 75 -4.91 1.06 -0.65
N SER A 76 -5.74 0.06 -0.94
CA SER A 76 -7.19 0.12 -0.85
C SER A 76 -7.77 -1.14 -0.20
N PHE A 77 -8.52 -0.95 0.88
CA PHE A 77 -9.33 -2.02 1.46
C PHE A 77 -10.40 -2.54 0.50
N GLU A 78 -10.94 -1.67 -0.37
CA GLU A 78 -11.92 -2.07 -1.38
C GLU A 78 -11.32 -3.00 -2.43
N LEU A 79 -10.12 -2.69 -2.95
CA LEU A 79 -9.43 -3.57 -3.92
C LEU A 79 -9.01 -4.89 -3.27
N LEU A 80 -8.56 -4.86 -2.01
CA LEU A 80 -8.27 -6.07 -1.24
C LEU A 80 -9.53 -6.95 -1.08
N ALA A 81 -10.66 -6.34 -0.72
CA ALA A 81 -11.94 -7.04 -0.59
C ALA A 81 -12.39 -7.62 -1.94
N ALA A 82 -12.29 -6.84 -3.02
CA ALA A 82 -12.59 -7.30 -4.37
C ALA A 82 -11.72 -8.50 -4.77
N PHE A 83 -10.40 -8.42 -4.56
CA PHE A 83 -9.49 -9.54 -4.80
C PHE A 83 -9.92 -10.79 -4.03
N TYR A 84 -10.18 -10.68 -2.72
CA TYR A 84 -10.58 -11.80 -1.89
C TYR A 84 -11.91 -12.44 -2.35
N LEU A 85 -12.89 -11.62 -2.73
CA LEU A 85 -14.22 -12.08 -3.14
C LEU A 85 -14.24 -12.68 -4.54
N LEU A 86 -13.40 -12.21 -5.46
CA LEU A 86 -13.35 -12.68 -6.85
C LEU A 86 -12.46 -13.93 -7.00
N PHE A 87 -11.40 -14.09 -6.21
CA PHE A 87 -10.48 -15.24 -6.29
C PHE A 87 -10.93 -16.46 -5.46
N ARG A 88 -12.22 -16.83 -5.57
CA ARG A 88 -12.79 -17.99 -4.87
C ARG A 88 -12.42 -19.35 -5.52
N GLY A 89 -12.58 -20.41 -4.75
CA GLY A 89 -12.40 -21.81 -5.18
C GLY A 89 -11.27 -22.54 -4.42
N PRO A 90 -11.36 -23.88 -4.29
CA PRO A 90 -10.42 -24.67 -3.50
C PRO A 90 -8.98 -24.55 -4.01
N ASN A 91 -8.78 -24.61 -5.33
CA ASN A 91 -7.45 -24.53 -5.94
C ASN A 91 -6.78 -23.14 -5.78
N LYS A 92 -7.58 -22.09 -5.52
CA LYS A 92 -7.10 -20.71 -5.36
C LYS A 92 -6.98 -20.30 -3.91
N GLN A 93 -7.44 -21.14 -2.96
CA GLN A 93 -7.55 -20.78 -1.55
C GLN A 93 -6.22 -20.31 -0.95
N ALA A 94 -5.12 -21.01 -1.24
CA ALA A 94 -3.80 -20.67 -0.72
C ALA A 94 -3.35 -19.26 -1.18
N TYR A 95 -3.51 -18.95 -2.48
CA TYR A 95 -3.21 -17.64 -3.04
C TYR A 95 -4.13 -16.56 -2.46
N ARG A 96 -5.44 -16.79 -2.52
CA ARG A 96 -6.45 -15.84 -2.03
C ARG A 96 -6.17 -15.46 -0.58
N VAL A 97 -6.03 -16.44 0.31
CA VAL A 97 -5.85 -16.18 1.74
C VAL A 97 -4.47 -15.59 2.02
N GLY A 98 -3.41 -16.17 1.45
CA GLY A 98 -2.04 -15.72 1.67
C GLY A 98 -1.81 -14.28 1.21
N ILE A 99 -2.10 -13.99 -0.06
CA ILE A 99 -1.96 -12.64 -0.63
C ILE A 99 -2.81 -11.63 0.15
N SER A 100 -4.07 -11.97 0.46
CA SER A 100 -4.93 -11.04 1.19
C SER A 100 -4.43 -10.76 2.59
N LEU A 101 -3.93 -11.77 3.31
CA LEU A 101 -3.36 -11.58 4.64
C LEU A 101 -2.09 -10.74 4.60
N SER A 102 -1.24 -10.93 3.57
CA SER A 102 -0.01 -10.15 3.37
C SER A 102 -0.33 -8.67 3.15
N ILE A 103 -1.23 -8.37 2.21
CA ILE A 103 -1.68 -7.01 1.92
C ILE A 103 -2.44 -6.41 3.11
N LEU A 104 -3.30 -7.17 3.79
CA LEU A 104 -4.00 -6.69 4.98
C LEU A 104 -3.01 -6.30 6.09
N THR A 105 -2.01 -7.14 6.34
CA THR A 105 -0.94 -6.87 7.30
C THR A 105 -0.18 -5.62 6.91
N HIS A 106 0.14 -5.46 5.62
CA HIS A 106 0.73 -4.26 5.08
C HIS A 106 -0.10 -3.02 5.45
N LEU A 107 -1.37 -2.95 5.03
CA LEU A 107 -2.25 -1.78 5.26
C LEU A 107 -2.40 -1.46 6.75
N ILE A 108 -2.55 -2.48 7.61
CA ILE A 108 -2.69 -2.28 9.06
C ILE A 108 -1.42 -1.68 9.66
N LEU A 109 -0.25 -2.22 9.30
CA LEU A 109 1.03 -1.69 9.79
C LEU A 109 1.24 -0.27 9.31
N ASP A 110 0.81 0.01 8.09
CA ASP A 110 0.94 1.31 7.50
C ASP A 110 0.07 2.35 8.23
N GLN A 111 -1.18 2.01 8.52
CA GLN A 111 -2.08 2.81 9.35
C GLN A 111 -1.56 3.03 10.78
N LYS A 112 -0.89 2.04 11.38
CA LYS A 112 -0.36 2.12 12.75
C LYS A 112 0.95 2.90 12.83
N CYS A 113 1.82 2.75 11.84
CA CYS A 113 3.17 3.32 11.85
C CYS A 113 3.26 4.70 11.20
N ASN A 114 2.22 5.15 10.49
CA ASN A 114 2.21 6.45 9.84
C ASN A 114 1.18 7.37 10.54
N PRO A 115 1.59 8.14 11.59
CA PRO A 115 0.66 8.90 12.42
C PRO A 115 -0.12 9.98 11.66
N ALA A 116 0.44 10.49 10.55
CA ALA A 116 -0.19 11.48 9.67
C ALA A 116 -1.40 10.93 8.89
N ARG A 117 -1.49 9.61 8.70
CA ARG A 117 -2.56 8.97 7.92
C ARG A 117 -3.82 8.83 8.78
N HIS A 118 -4.97 9.20 8.21
CA HIS A 118 -6.27 8.90 8.79
C HIS A 118 -6.65 7.44 8.42
N PRO A 119 -7.42 6.69 9.23
CA PRO A 119 -7.88 5.36 8.83
C PRO A 119 -8.56 5.32 7.46
N LEU A 120 -9.31 6.37 7.12
CA LEU A 120 -9.99 6.49 5.83
C LEU A 120 -9.04 6.73 4.64
N THR A 121 -7.76 7.05 4.88
CA THR A 121 -6.77 7.25 3.81
C THR A 121 -6.61 6.00 2.93
N TYR A 122 -6.79 4.81 3.50
CA TYR A 122 -6.66 3.53 2.80
C TYR A 122 -7.96 3.06 2.13
N PHE A 123 -8.95 3.95 1.99
CA PHE A 123 -10.15 3.72 1.20
C PHE A 123 -10.05 4.48 -0.12
N LEU A 124 -10.06 3.77 -1.24
CA LEU A 124 -9.98 4.37 -2.58
C LEU A 124 -11.21 5.25 -2.85
N SER A 125 -12.40 4.79 -2.44
CA SER A 125 -13.64 5.57 -2.56
C SER A 125 -13.56 6.90 -1.82
N HIS A 126 -12.99 6.91 -0.61
CA HIS A 126 -12.78 8.12 0.18
C HIS A 126 -11.85 9.10 -0.55
N ARG A 127 -10.72 8.61 -1.08
CA ARG A 127 -9.78 9.46 -1.83
C ARG A 127 -10.38 10.01 -3.12
N ILE A 128 -11.15 9.20 -3.85
CA ILE A 128 -11.90 9.66 -5.04
C ILE A 128 -12.90 10.75 -4.65
N ALA A 129 -13.68 10.56 -3.59
CA ALA A 129 -14.65 11.55 -3.11
C ALA A 129 -13.97 12.88 -2.72
N LYS A 130 -12.72 12.82 -2.23
CA LYS A 130 -11.87 13.97 -1.93
C LYS A 130 -11.03 14.47 -3.11
N LYS A 131 -11.28 13.97 -4.34
CA LYS A 131 -10.51 14.32 -5.56
C LYS A 131 -9.00 14.21 -5.35
N PHE A 132 -8.60 13.24 -4.55
CA PHE A 132 -7.23 12.96 -4.13
C PHE A 132 -6.53 14.12 -3.40
N ASN A 133 -7.26 15.11 -2.87
CA ASN A 133 -6.68 16.25 -2.16
C ASN A 133 -6.05 15.81 -0.83
N ALA A 134 -4.72 15.90 -0.73
CA ALA A 134 -3.98 15.42 0.43
C ALA A 134 -4.39 16.11 1.74
N ASP A 135 -4.69 17.41 1.70
CA ASP A 135 -5.12 18.19 2.87
C ASP A 135 -6.46 17.71 3.44
N GLU A 136 -7.33 17.15 2.61
CA GLU A 136 -8.64 16.63 3.03
C GLU A 136 -8.59 15.16 3.45
N ILE A 137 -7.53 14.43 3.08
CA ILE A 137 -7.38 12.99 3.31
C ILE A 137 -6.53 12.70 4.55
N LEU A 138 -5.55 13.55 4.84
CA LEU A 138 -4.60 13.40 5.94
C LEU A 138 -5.08 14.08 7.21
N LYS A 139 -4.48 13.71 8.34
CA LYS A 139 -4.84 14.33 9.62
C LYS A 139 -4.46 15.82 9.63
N PRO A 140 -5.29 16.67 10.27
CA PRO A 140 -4.97 18.09 10.45
C PRO A 140 -3.59 18.28 11.11
N GLY A 141 -2.80 19.21 10.61
CA GLY A 141 -1.44 19.50 11.12
C GLY A 141 -0.31 18.75 10.40
N TYR A 142 -0.62 17.87 9.45
CA TYR A 142 0.37 17.42 8.47
C TYR A 142 0.70 18.59 7.53
N ARG A 143 1.84 19.25 7.77
CA ARG A 143 2.30 20.34 6.89
C ARG A 143 2.72 19.76 5.54
N LEU A 144 1.86 19.90 4.53
CA LEU A 144 2.35 19.97 3.15
C LEU A 144 3.42 21.05 3.13
N ALA A 145 4.53 20.79 2.44
CA ALA A 145 5.55 21.82 2.30
C ALA A 145 4.85 23.04 1.70
N SER A 146 4.76 24.13 2.47
CA SER A 146 4.27 25.40 1.97
C SER A 146 5.05 25.67 0.70
N GLY A 147 4.33 25.77 -0.43
CA GLY A 147 4.92 26.05 -1.72
C GLY A 147 5.98 27.13 -1.54
N THR A 148 7.23 26.78 -1.83
CA THR A 148 8.26 27.80 -1.96
C THR A 148 7.84 28.67 -3.13
N ASN A 149 7.46 29.90 -2.81
CA ASN A 149 7.32 31.02 -3.75
C ASN A 149 8.53 31.09 -4.70
#